data_AF-A0A5C5UUF3-F1
#
_entry.id   AF-A0A5C5UUF3-F1
#
_cell.length_a   1.000
_cell.length_b   1.000
_cell.length_c   1.000
_cell.angle_alpha   90.00
_cell.angle_beta   90.00
_cell.angle_gamma   90.00
#
_symmetry.space_group_name_H-M   'P 1'
#
loop_
_entity.id
_entity.type
_entity.pdbx_description
1 polymer ?
#
loop_
_entity_poly.entity_id
_entity_poly.type
_entity_poly.pdbx_seq_one_letter_code
_entity_poly.pdbx_strand_id
1 'polypeptide(L)'
;MFIAKVTGSVIATQKVDSMVGNKLLVVEPYRLEPSERKKLVTTGRTFIAVDMLGSGVGDFVLITQGSSARLTPETKSLPIDCVVVGIVDQAHIDAACVYSREEMPAEETPPVEAKKPKPKAAAKPAPKPEPPPQPEPESEPEAEPEADSDE
;
A
#
# COMPACT_ATOMS: atom_id res chain seq x y z
N MET A 1 17.06 -11.43 6.10
CA MET A 1 16.75 -10.21 6.86
C MET A 1 17.13 -9.01 6.01
N PHE A 2 16.50 -7.86 6.21
CA PHE A 2 16.82 -6.60 5.54
C PHE A 2 16.96 -5.48 6.55
N ILE A 3 17.88 -4.55 6.31
CA ILE A 3 17.82 -3.22 6.93
C ILE A 3 16.69 -2.47 6.22
N ALA A 4 15.78 -1.85 6.96
CA ALA A 4 14.67 -1.08 6.42
C ALA A 4 14.48 0.20 7.22
N LYS A 5 13.95 1.25 6.60
CA LYS A 5 13.53 2.47 7.31
C LYS A 5 12.04 2.40 7.57
N VAL A 6 11.62 2.75 8.78
CA VAL A 6 10.19 2.93 9.09
C VAL A 6 9.74 4.25 8.45
N THR A 7 8.78 4.17 7.54
CA THR A 7 8.26 5.33 6.80
C THR A 7 6.85 5.73 7.21
N GLY A 8 6.17 4.90 8.00
CA GLY A 8 4.81 5.19 8.48
C GLY A 8 4.19 4.03 9.25
N SER A 9 2.87 4.06 9.39
CA SER A 9 2.08 3.00 10.02
C SER A 9 0.79 2.72 9.25
N VAL A 10 0.22 1.55 9.47
CA VAL A 10 -1.08 1.14 8.90
C VAL A 10 -2.08 0.88 10.01
N ILE A 11 -3.31 1.36 9.83
CA ILE A 11 -4.44 1.11 10.72
C ILE A 11 -5.42 0.20 10.01
N ALA A 12 -5.63 -1.00 10.55
CA ALA A 12 -6.67 -1.93 10.11
C ALA A 12 -7.64 -2.17 11.27
N THR A 13 -8.89 -1.70 11.15
CA THR A 13 -9.93 -1.89 12.17
C THR A 13 -10.65 -3.23 12.01
N GLN A 14 -10.77 -3.72 10.78
CA GLN A 14 -11.25 -5.06 10.46
C GLN A 14 -10.05 -5.96 10.16
N LYS A 15 -9.78 -6.93 11.05
CA LYS A 15 -8.66 -7.88 10.96
C LYS A 15 -8.97 -9.08 11.87
N VAL A 16 -8.24 -10.17 11.67
CA VAL A 16 -8.37 -11.36 12.54
C VAL A 16 -7.99 -11.03 13.98
N ASP A 17 -8.65 -11.67 14.94
CA ASP A 17 -8.50 -11.37 16.37
C ASP A 17 -7.07 -11.49 16.88
N SER A 18 -6.31 -12.45 16.35
CA SER A 18 -4.89 -12.64 16.70
C SER A 18 -4.02 -11.42 16.38
N MET A 19 -4.45 -10.56 15.44
CA MET A 19 -3.72 -9.34 15.05
C MET A 19 -4.16 -8.10 15.85
N VAL A 20 -5.14 -8.21 16.74
CA VAL A 20 -5.53 -7.10 17.63
C VAL A 20 -4.38 -6.78 18.60
N GLY A 21 -4.14 -5.49 18.85
CA GLY A 21 -3.06 -5.02 19.72
C GLY A 21 -1.67 -4.95 19.07
N ASN A 22 -1.48 -5.53 17.88
CA ASN A 22 -0.19 -5.48 17.18
C ASN A 22 -0.01 -4.17 16.41
N LYS A 23 1.18 -3.56 16.57
CA LYS A 23 1.57 -2.35 15.84
C LYS A 23 2.05 -2.69 14.44
N LEU A 24 1.45 -2.06 13.42
CA LEU A 24 1.77 -2.28 12.01
C LEU A 24 2.54 -1.08 11.45
N LEU A 25 3.77 -1.32 11.01
CA LEU A 25 4.65 -0.31 10.43
C LEU A 25 4.76 -0.49 8.93
N VAL A 26 4.75 0.63 8.20
CA VAL A 26 5.20 0.68 6.81
C VAL A 26 6.72 0.79 6.84
N VAL A 27 7.40 -0.17 6.21
CA VAL A 27 8.86 -0.20 6.14
C VAL A 27 9.34 -0.31 4.70
N GLU A 28 10.45 0.36 4.41
CA GLU A 28 11.10 0.37 3.10
C GLU A 28 12.49 -0.23 3.24
N PRO A 29 12.80 -1.38 2.62
CA PRO A 29 14.11 -1.98 2.71
C PRO A 29 15.15 -1.20 1.94
N TYR A 30 16.35 -1.16 2.52
CA TYR A 30 17.54 -0.55 1.96
C TYR A 30 18.54 -1.64 1.57
N ARG A 31 19.34 -1.29 0.57
CA ARG A 31 20.48 -2.06 0.08
C ARG A 31 21.69 -1.14 0.00
N LEU A 32 22.86 -1.70 -0.22
CA LEU A 32 24.01 -0.88 -0.55
C LEU A 32 23.87 -0.29 -1.95
N GLU A 33 24.30 0.95 -2.08
CA GLU A 33 24.55 1.55 -3.39
C GLU A 33 25.60 0.68 -4.12
N PRO A 34 25.37 0.30 -5.39
CA PRO A 34 26.12 -0.76 -6.05
C PRO A 34 27.53 -0.34 -6.47
N SER A 35 27.78 0.96 -6.66
CA SER A 35 29.02 1.48 -7.26
C SER A 35 30.08 1.73 -6.19
N GLU A 36 29.77 2.58 -5.22
CA GLU A 36 30.68 2.99 -4.16
C GLU A 36 30.49 2.20 -2.87
N ARG A 37 29.30 1.62 -2.66
CA ARG A 37 28.96 0.85 -1.44
C ARG A 37 29.12 1.61 -0.11
N LYS A 38 29.19 2.94 -0.16
CA LYS A 38 29.38 3.82 1.01
C LYS A 38 28.08 4.31 1.67
N LYS A 39 26.92 4.02 1.07
CA LYS A 39 25.63 4.47 1.60
C LYS A 39 24.55 3.43 1.36
N LEU A 40 23.56 3.45 2.24
CA LEU A 40 22.32 2.74 2.07
C LEU A 40 21.41 3.50 1.10
N VAL A 41 20.85 2.81 0.12
CA VAL A 41 19.85 3.33 -0.81
C VAL A 41 18.62 2.45 -0.78
N THR A 42 17.47 3.05 -1.03
CA THR A 42 16.21 2.30 -1.06
C THR A 42 16.21 1.22 -2.16
N THR A 43 15.51 0.11 -1.88
CA THR A 43 15.14 -0.90 -2.87
C THR A 43 13.90 -0.52 -3.69
N GLY A 44 13.15 0.51 -3.28
CA GLY A 44 11.86 0.91 -3.85
C GLY A 44 10.70 -0.03 -3.50
N ARG A 45 10.93 -1.02 -2.63
CA ARG A 45 9.91 -1.96 -2.16
C ARG A 45 9.34 -1.49 -0.83
N THR A 46 8.07 -1.80 -0.59
CA THR A 46 7.40 -1.49 0.67
C THR A 46 6.83 -2.76 1.27
N PHE A 47 6.97 -2.90 2.59
CA PHE A 47 6.41 -4.00 3.36
C PHE A 47 5.65 -3.47 4.57
N ILE A 48 4.72 -4.28 5.05
CA ILE A 48 4.08 -4.05 6.35
C ILE A 48 4.74 -4.98 7.34
N ALA A 49 5.39 -4.43 8.36
CA ALA A 49 6.03 -5.20 9.41
C ALA A 49 5.23 -5.06 10.71
N VAL A 50 5.13 -6.15 11.45
CA VAL A 50 4.72 -6.09 12.86
C VAL A 50 5.90 -5.59 13.69
N ASP A 51 5.65 -4.62 14.57
CA ASP A 51 6.65 -4.07 15.48
C ASP A 51 6.46 -4.58 16.90
N MET A 52 7.49 -5.25 17.42
CA MET A 52 7.56 -5.79 18.77
C MET A 52 8.50 -4.98 19.68
N LEU A 53 9.23 -4.01 19.13
CA LEU A 53 10.34 -3.33 19.81
C LEU A 53 10.10 -1.84 20.03
N GLY A 54 9.05 -1.27 19.43
CA GLY A 54 8.65 0.11 19.66
C GLY A 54 9.32 1.12 18.72
N SER A 55 9.68 0.71 17.50
CA SER A 55 10.31 1.59 16.50
C SER A 55 9.39 2.73 16.02
N GLY A 56 9.96 3.92 15.83
CA GLY A 56 9.26 5.10 15.32
C GLY A 56 9.52 5.34 13.83
N VAL A 57 8.74 6.24 13.22
CA VAL A 57 9.03 6.72 11.86
C VAL A 57 10.41 7.38 11.85
N GLY A 58 11.22 7.03 10.85
CA GLY A 58 12.60 7.49 10.72
C GLY A 58 13.64 6.50 11.25
N ASP A 59 13.27 5.59 12.15
CA ASP A 59 14.18 4.56 12.63
C ASP A 59 14.58 3.62 11.49
N PHE A 60 15.86 3.28 11.44
CA PHE A 60 16.32 2.11 10.70
C PHE A 60 16.16 0.87 11.58
N VAL A 61 15.58 -0.17 11.02
CA VAL A 61 15.21 -1.41 11.68
C VAL A 61 15.72 -2.61 10.90
N LEU A 62 15.95 -3.71 11.61
CA LEU A 62 16.21 -5.01 11.01
C LEU A 62 14.89 -5.77 10.93
N ILE A 63 14.50 -6.15 9.72
CA ILE A 63 13.29 -6.96 9.49
C ILE A 63 13.65 -8.37 9.04
N THR A 64 12.85 -9.35 9.47
CA THR A 64 12.86 -10.70 8.91
C THR A 64 11.56 -10.97 8.19
N GLN A 65 11.60 -11.86 7.19
CA GLN A 65 10.43 -12.19 6.37
C GLN A 65 10.19 -13.70 6.27
N GLY A 66 8.99 -14.07 5.82
CA GLY A 66 8.56 -15.46 5.65
C GLY A 66 8.23 -16.13 6.98
N SER A 67 8.39 -17.45 7.05
CA SER A 67 8.07 -18.23 8.25
C SER A 67 8.91 -17.82 9.47
N SER A 68 10.11 -17.30 9.25
CA SER A 68 10.99 -16.81 10.32
C SER A 68 10.40 -15.65 11.12
N ALA A 69 9.42 -14.92 10.58
CA ALA A 69 8.71 -13.88 11.31
C ALA A 69 7.92 -14.41 12.53
N ARG A 70 7.65 -15.72 12.57
CA ARG A 70 6.88 -16.40 13.62
C ARG A 70 7.75 -17.24 14.57
N LEU A 71 9.06 -16.99 14.60
CA LEU A 71 10.01 -17.75 15.45
C LEU A 71 10.24 -17.12 16.83
N THR A 72 9.33 -16.28 17.32
CA THR A 72 9.34 -15.78 18.70
C THR A 72 8.07 -16.24 19.45
N PRO A 73 8.11 -16.29 20.80
CA PRO A 73 6.91 -16.60 21.60
C PRO A 73 5.71 -15.70 21.29
N GLU A 74 5.97 -14.43 21.02
CA GLU A 74 4.97 -13.38 20.76
C GLU A 74 4.36 -13.50 19.37
N THR A 75 5.12 -13.98 18.38
CA THR A 75 4.68 -14.01 16.98
C THR A 75 4.28 -15.37 16.45
N LYS A 76 4.53 -16.46 17.19
CA LYS A 76 4.32 -17.85 16.72
C LYS A 76 2.94 -18.15 16.15
N SER A 77 1.89 -17.54 16.71
CA SER A 77 0.50 -17.74 16.31
C SER A 77 -0.04 -16.63 15.41
N LEU A 78 0.76 -15.61 15.11
CA LEU A 78 0.32 -14.48 14.30
C LEU A 78 0.40 -14.82 12.81
N PRO A 79 -0.60 -14.46 11.99
CA PRO A 79 -0.55 -14.69 10.54
C PRO A 79 0.28 -13.60 9.85
N ILE A 80 1.58 -13.58 10.17
CA ILE A 80 2.51 -12.56 9.69
C ILE A 80 3.65 -13.19 8.88
N ASP A 81 4.19 -12.40 7.97
CA ASP A 81 5.32 -12.75 7.11
C ASP A 81 6.43 -11.69 7.17
N CYS A 82 6.31 -10.66 8.02
CA CYS A 82 7.30 -9.61 8.20
C CYS A 82 7.22 -9.04 9.63
N VAL A 83 8.35 -8.95 10.32
CA VAL A 83 8.43 -8.45 11.69
C VAL A 83 9.74 -7.68 11.91
N VAL A 84 9.68 -6.62 12.71
CA VAL A 84 10.85 -5.91 13.23
C VAL A 84 11.48 -6.74 14.33
N VAL A 85 12.74 -7.15 14.11
CA VAL A 85 13.53 -7.97 15.06
C VAL A 85 14.68 -7.20 15.70
N GLY A 86 14.93 -5.97 15.28
CA GLY A 86 15.94 -5.10 15.88
C GLY A 86 15.80 -3.65 15.41
N ILE A 87 16.25 -2.71 16.24
CA ILE A 87 16.50 -1.32 15.83
C ILE A 87 17.99 -1.23 15.50
N VAL A 88 18.32 -0.60 14.38
CA VAL A 88 19.71 -0.48 13.92
C VAL A 88 20.31 0.76 14.56
N ASP A 89 21.42 0.59 15.28
CA ASP A 89 22.20 1.71 15.79
C ASP A 89 23.32 2.10 14.82
N GLN A 90 24.02 1.12 14.24
CA GLN A 90 25.07 1.34 13.26
C GLN A 90 25.11 0.24 12.20
N ALA A 91 25.59 0.58 11.00
CA ALA A 91 25.93 -0.38 9.96
C ALA A 91 27.32 -0.07 9.38
N HIS A 92 28.23 -1.04 9.46
CA HIS A 92 29.59 -0.93 8.94
C HIS A 92 29.76 -1.85 7.74
N ILE A 93 30.32 -1.32 6.65
CA ILE A 93 30.64 -2.06 5.43
C ILE A 93 32.09 -1.76 5.08
N ASP A 94 32.88 -2.83 4.96
CA ASP A 94 34.34 -2.75 4.86
C ASP A 94 34.91 -1.93 6.03
N ALA A 95 35.57 -0.80 5.76
CA ALA A 95 36.09 0.10 6.80
C ALA A 95 35.20 1.32 7.07
N ALA A 96 34.02 1.42 6.42
CA ALA A 96 33.17 2.60 6.47
C ALA A 96 31.89 2.34 7.30
N CYS A 97 31.58 3.27 8.20
CA CYS A 97 30.26 3.36 8.80
C CYS A 97 29.30 3.97 7.77
N VAL A 98 28.37 3.18 7.24
CA VAL A 98 27.40 3.60 6.21
C VAL A 98 26.09 4.12 6.81
N TYR A 99 25.90 3.92 8.11
CA TYR A 99 24.78 4.42 8.90
C TYR A 99 25.16 4.45 10.38
N SER A 100 24.87 5.56 11.06
CA SER A 100 24.93 5.69 12.52
C SER A 100 23.70 6.48 12.99
N ARG A 101 22.96 5.93 13.95
CA ARG A 101 21.77 6.56 14.53
C ARG A 101 22.10 7.84 15.30
N GLU A 102 23.29 7.90 15.90
CA GLU A 102 23.76 9.03 16.73
C GLU A 102 24.24 10.22 15.90
N GLU A 103 24.69 9.99 14.66
CA GLU A 103 25.32 11.02 13.81
C GLU A 103 24.37 11.61 12.77
N MET A 104 23.07 11.35 12.84
CA MET A 104 22.07 11.91 11.93
C MET A 104 21.81 13.40 12.24
N PRO A 105 22.31 14.37 11.46
CA PRO A 105 21.64 15.67 11.40
C PRO A 105 20.23 15.43 10.83
N ALA A 106 19.22 16.11 11.39
CA ALA A 106 17.87 16.06 10.88
C ALA A 106 17.86 16.40 9.38
N GLU A 107 17.63 15.41 8.52
CA GLU A 107 17.65 15.61 7.08
C GLU A 107 16.44 16.48 6.68
N GLU A 108 16.75 17.66 6.11
CA GLU A 108 15.79 18.57 5.49
C GLU A 108 14.88 17.80 4.54
N THR A 109 13.58 17.93 4.75
CA THR A 109 12.59 17.48 3.78
C THR A 109 12.92 18.12 2.43
N PRO A 110 13.11 17.35 1.34
CA PRO A 110 13.26 17.95 0.02
C PRO A 110 12.02 18.83 -0.24
N PRO A 111 12.19 20.04 -0.81
CA PRO A 111 11.05 20.89 -1.08
C PRO A 111 10.08 20.12 -1.96
N VAL A 112 8.85 19.95 -1.46
CA VAL A 112 7.74 19.49 -2.28
C VAL A 112 7.60 20.51 -3.39
N GLU A 113 8.13 20.18 -4.57
CA GLU A 113 7.98 21.01 -5.75
C GLU A 113 6.47 21.13 -6.01
N ALA A 114 5.91 22.29 -5.69
CA ALA A 114 4.51 22.57 -5.87
C ALA A 114 4.19 22.45 -7.36
N LYS A 115 3.65 21.29 -7.77
CA LYS A 115 3.03 21.15 -9.08
C LYS A 115 1.97 22.25 -9.20
N LYS A 116 2.25 23.27 -10.02
CA LYS A 116 1.27 24.27 -10.44
C LYS A 116 -0.03 23.54 -10.82
N PRO A 117 -1.20 23.96 -10.31
CA PRO A 117 -2.45 23.32 -10.66
C PRO A 117 -2.63 23.38 -12.18
N LYS A 118 -2.77 22.22 -12.82
CA LYS A 118 -3.22 22.14 -14.22
C LYS A 118 -4.55 22.92 -14.33
N PRO A 119 -4.75 23.73 -15.37
CA PRO A 119 -6.04 24.38 -15.60
C PRO A 119 -7.13 23.31 -15.65
N LYS A 120 -8.19 23.49 -14.87
CA LYS A 120 -9.40 22.65 -14.97
C LYS A 120 -9.90 22.73 -16.41
N ALA A 121 -9.95 21.60 -17.10
CA ALA A 121 -10.70 21.50 -18.35
C ALA A 121 -12.14 21.98 -18.08
N ALA A 122 -12.63 22.90 -18.90
CA ALA A 122 -13.99 23.38 -18.84
C ALA A 122 -14.95 22.18 -18.89
N ALA A 123 -15.89 22.12 -17.95
CA ALA A 123 -16.95 21.14 -17.96
C ALA A 123 -17.71 21.22 -19.29
N LYS A 124 -17.82 20.09 -20.00
CA LYS A 124 -18.75 19.98 -21.13
C LYS A 124 -20.17 20.27 -20.62
N PRO A 125 -21.02 20.99 -21.38
CA PRO A 125 -22.40 21.23 -20.97
C PRO A 125 -23.15 19.91 -20.80
N ALA A 126 -23.99 19.82 -19.77
CA ALA A 126 -24.89 18.69 -19.58
C ALA A 126 -25.80 18.51 -20.81
N PRO A 127 -26.09 17.27 -21.25
CA PRO A 127 -27.06 17.03 -22.31
C PRO A 127 -28.44 17.53 -21.88
N LYS A 128 -29.17 18.17 -22.81
CA LYS A 128 -30.56 18.62 -22.58
C LYS A 128 -31.46 17.39 -22.29
N PRO A 129 -32.48 17.53 -21.42
CA PRO A 129 -33.42 16.45 -21.18
C PRO A 129 -34.15 16.06 -22.47
N GLU A 130 -34.27 14.76 -22.71
CA GLU A 130 -35.08 14.21 -23.80
C GLU A 130 -36.57 14.54 -23.59
N PRO A 131 -37.32 14.86 -24.67
CA PRO A 131 -38.76 15.06 -24.59
C PRO A 131 -39.47 13.75 -24.22
N PRO A 132 -40.63 13.82 -23.53
CA PRO A 132 -41.37 12.64 -23.11
C PRO A 132 -41.83 11.79 -24.31
N PRO A 133 -41.93 10.46 -24.14
CA PRO A 133 -42.33 9.55 -25.20
C PRO A 133 -43.76 9.86 -25.68
N GLN A 134 -43.95 9.84 -27.00
CA GLN A 134 -45.27 9.97 -27.62
C GLN A 134 -46.06 8.66 -27.46
N PRO A 135 -47.39 8.71 -27.29
CA PRO A 135 -48.21 7.49 -27.17
C PRO A 135 -48.14 6.66 -28.46
N GLU A 136 -48.01 5.35 -28.30
CA GLU A 136 -47.98 4.38 -29.39
C GLU A 136 -49.34 4.34 -30.13
N PRO A 137 -49.37 4.15 -31.46
CA PRO A 137 -50.61 4.00 -32.20
C PRO A 137 -51.28 2.65 -31.88
N GLU A 138 -52.58 2.68 -31.62
CA GLU A 138 -53.42 1.49 -31.45
C GLU A 138 -53.37 0.60 -32.69
N SER A 139 -53.13 -0.70 -32.49
CA SER A 139 -53.16 -1.70 -33.56
C SER A 139 -54.60 -2.10 -33.85
N GLU A 140 -54.98 -2.07 -35.14
CA GLU A 140 -56.25 -2.64 -35.62
C GLU A 140 -56.22 -4.18 -35.49
N PRO A 141 -57.36 -4.84 -35.23
CA PRO A 141 -57.40 -6.29 -35.06
C PRO A 141 -57.33 -7.03 -36.41
N GLU A 142 -56.34 -7.91 -36.57
CA GLU A 142 -56.28 -8.88 -37.67
C GLU A 142 -57.15 -10.13 -37.37
N ALA A 143 -57.79 -10.62 -38.42
CA ALA A 143 -58.86 -11.61 -38.42
C ALA A 143 -58.41 -13.06 -38.11
N GLU A 144 -59.32 -13.83 -37.51
CA GLU A 144 -59.16 -15.27 -37.22
C GLU A 144 -59.07 -16.10 -38.51
N PRO A 145 -58.19 -17.12 -38.59
CA PRO A 145 -58.23 -18.08 -39.68
C PRO A 145 -59.22 -19.22 -39.39
N GLU A 146 -59.95 -19.57 -40.46
CA GLU A 146 -60.95 -20.63 -40.54
C GLU A 146 -60.39 -22.02 -40.21
N ALA A 147 -61.22 -22.81 -39.52
CA ALA A 147 -61.03 -24.23 -39.33
C ALA A 147 -61.21 -24.96 -40.67
N ASP A 148 -60.25 -25.81 -41.03
CA ASP A 148 -60.47 -26.84 -42.04
C ASP A 148 -60.06 -28.22 -41.50
N SER A 149 -60.92 -29.16 -41.87
CA SER A 149 -61.18 -30.48 -41.34
C SER A 149 -60.49 -31.59 -42.14
N ASP A 150 -60.39 -32.77 -41.50
CA ASP A 150 -60.18 -34.10 -42.08
C ASP A 150 -58.78 -34.37 -42.70
N GLU A 151 -58.14 -35.52 -42.54
CA GLU A 151 -58.58 -36.92 -42.49
C GLU A 151 -57.54 -37.80 -41.76
#